data_AF-A0A7J4E687-F1
#
_entry.id   AF-A0A7J4E687-F1
#
_cell.length_a   1.000
_cell.length_b   1.000
_cell.length_c   1.000
_cell.angle_alpha   90.00
_cell.angle_beta   90.00
_cell.angle_gamma   90.00
#
_symmetry.space_group_name_H-M   'P 1'
#
loop_
_entity.id
_entity.type
_entity.pdbx_description
1 polymer ?
#
loop_
_entity_poly.entity_id
_entity_poly.type
_entity_poly.pdbx_seq_one_letter_code
_entity_poly.pdbx_strand_id
1 'polypeptide(L)'
;MKRLGFIVNPIAGIGGAVGLKGSDGEETLKRAIALGAKPVAPGRARLFLEELSGLGCKFQLYAGAGAMGEDEAISCGLRPSLIIGERREKTTAEDTKKAAAFMANNEVDLLVFCGG
;
A
#
# COMPACT_ATOMS: atom_id res chain seq x y z
N MET A 1 -6.30 -22.22 -3.65
CA MET A 1 -6.34 -21.29 -2.50
C MET A 1 -6.60 -19.89 -3.07
N LYS A 2 -7.40 -19.04 -2.41
CA LYS A 2 -7.70 -17.70 -2.94
C LYS A 2 -6.47 -16.79 -2.87
N ARG A 3 -6.27 -15.96 -3.88
CA ARG A 3 -5.14 -15.02 -4.03
C ARG A 3 -5.61 -13.59 -3.76
N LEU A 4 -5.05 -12.97 -2.73
CA LEU A 4 -5.26 -11.57 -2.40
C LEU A 4 -4.05 -10.75 -2.88
N GLY A 5 -4.27 -9.86 -3.83
CA GLY A 5 -3.33 -8.80 -4.17
C GLY A 5 -3.49 -7.63 -3.22
N PHE A 6 -2.38 -7.07 -2.73
CA PHE A 6 -2.38 -5.98 -1.77
C PHE A 6 -1.34 -4.92 -2.13
N ILE A 7 -1.78 -3.68 -2.33
CA ILE A 7 -0.94 -2.55 -2.69
C ILE A 7 -1.27 -1.37 -1.78
N VAL A 8 -0.24 -0.73 -1.23
CA VAL A 8 -0.33 0.51 -0.47
C VAL A 8 0.30 1.63 -1.28
N ASN A 9 -0.36 2.78 -1.38
CA ASN A 9 0.31 4.00 -1.80
C ASN A 9 0.96 4.65 -0.57
N PRO A 10 2.30 4.62 -0.42
CA PRO A 10 2.95 4.97 0.85
C PRO A 10 2.79 6.44 1.25
N ILE A 11 2.49 7.32 0.30
CA ILE A 11 2.38 8.77 0.51
C ILE A 11 0.93 9.27 0.54
N ALA A 12 -0.05 8.39 0.36
CA ALA A 12 -1.45 8.78 0.26
C ALA A 12 -2.03 9.36 1.56
N GLY A 13 -2.92 10.33 1.38
CA GLY A 13 -3.63 11.02 2.47
C GLY A 13 -2.87 12.20 3.08
N ILE A 14 -1.63 12.48 2.65
CA ILE A 14 -0.78 13.50 3.26
C ILE A 14 -1.26 14.94 2.98
N GLY A 15 -1.76 15.22 1.78
CA GLY A 15 -2.25 16.56 1.43
C GLY A 15 -3.58 16.91 2.11
N GLY A 16 -4.49 15.93 2.20
CA GLY A 16 -5.77 16.10 2.89
C GLY A 16 -5.62 16.39 4.39
N ALA A 17 -4.59 15.82 5.04
CA ALA A 17 -4.31 16.04 6.46
C ALA A 17 -4.00 17.51 6.81
N VAL A 18 -3.60 18.32 5.83
CA VAL A 18 -3.25 19.74 6.01
C VAL A 18 -4.08 20.68 5.14
N GLY A 19 -5.23 20.22 4.65
CA GLY A 19 -6.15 21.06 3.86
C GLY A 19 -5.65 21.44 2.47
N LEU A 20 -4.64 20.73 1.94
CA LEU A 20 -4.20 20.88 0.55
C LEU A 20 -5.12 20.06 -0.36
N LYS A 21 -5.42 20.57 -1.57
CA LYS A 21 -6.21 19.84 -2.59
C LYS A 21 -5.40 18.66 -3.16
N GLY A 22 -5.31 17.59 -2.38
CA GLY A 22 -4.51 16.40 -2.72
C GLY A 22 -3.02 16.56 -2.42
N SER A 23 -2.24 15.55 -2.80
CA SER A 23 -0.77 15.51 -2.66
C SER A 23 -0.06 15.36 -3.99
N ASP A 24 -0.73 15.74 -5.09
CA ASP A 24 -0.18 15.59 -6.43
C ASP A 24 0.92 16.64 -6.66
N GLY A 25 2.10 16.15 -7.01
CA GLY A 25 3.30 16.95 -7.21
C GLY A 25 4.26 16.95 -6.02
N GLU A 26 5.55 16.92 -6.32
CA GLU A 26 6.63 16.86 -5.32
C GLU A 26 6.61 18.07 -4.37
N GLU A 27 6.24 19.25 -4.86
CA GLU A 27 6.14 20.46 -4.05
C GLU A 27 4.98 20.41 -3.05
N THR A 28 3.83 19.84 -3.43
CA THR A 28 2.69 19.64 -2.52
C THR A 28 3.07 18.66 -1.41
N LEU A 29 3.78 17.57 -1.77
CA LEU A 29 4.29 16.60 -0.82
C LEU A 29 5.28 17.24 0.17
N LYS A 30 6.27 17.98 -0.33
CA LYS A 30 7.26 18.71 0.51
C LYS A 30 6.56 19.68 1.46
N ARG A 31 5.59 20.45 0.95
CA ARG A 31 4.82 21.41 1.76
C ARG A 31 4.01 20.70 2.84
N ALA A 32 3.35 19.59 2.52
CA ALA A 32 2.59 18.82 3.50
C ALA A 32 3.49 18.27 4.61
N ILE A 33 4.66 17.72 4.26
CA ILE A 33 5.66 17.25 5.22
C ILE A 33 6.17 18.40 6.10
N ALA A 34 6.45 19.58 5.52
CA ALA A 34 6.87 20.76 6.26
C ALA A 34 5.81 21.26 7.26
N LEU A 35 4.52 21.00 6.96
CA LEU A 35 3.39 21.27 7.86
C LEU A 35 3.14 20.16 8.89
N GLY A 36 4.02 19.14 8.96
CA GLY A 36 3.92 18.02 9.89
C GLY A 36 2.93 16.93 9.47
N ALA A 37 2.45 16.95 8.22
CA ALA A 37 1.56 15.93 7.71
C ALA A 37 2.26 14.57 7.65
N LYS A 38 1.52 13.50 7.93
CA LYS A 38 1.97 12.12 7.78
C LYS A 38 1.06 11.38 6.82
N PRO A 39 1.57 10.40 6.06
CA PRO A 39 0.73 9.53 5.25
C PRO A 39 -0.29 8.77 6.11
N VAL A 40 -1.49 8.61 5.60
CA VAL A 40 -2.60 7.94 6.30
C VAL A 40 -2.76 6.49 5.84
N ALA A 41 -2.47 6.22 4.56
CA ALA A 41 -2.67 4.91 3.96
C ALA A 41 -1.92 3.76 4.66
N PRO A 42 -0.64 3.87 5.05
CA PRO A 42 0.06 2.81 5.78
C PRO A 42 -0.63 2.39 7.09
N GLY A 43 -1.23 3.35 7.81
CA GLY A 43 -1.99 3.06 9.03
C GLY A 43 -3.29 2.30 8.75
N ARG A 44 -4.04 2.74 7.73
CA ARG A 44 -5.28 2.06 7.30
C ARG A 44 -5.02 0.66 6.75
N ALA A 45 -3.90 0.51 6.03
CA ALA A 45 -3.42 -0.76 5.52
C ALA A 45 -3.18 -1.77 6.65
N ARG A 46 -2.48 -1.37 7.72
CA ARG A 46 -2.28 -2.23 8.89
C ARG A 46 -3.59 -2.62 9.57
N LEU A 47 -4.48 -1.66 9.81
CA LEU A 47 -5.80 -1.96 10.39
C LEU A 47 -6.59 -2.99 9.57
N PHE A 48 -6.59 -2.86 8.25
CA PHE A 48 -7.22 -3.84 7.36
C PHE A 48 -6.59 -5.23 7.49
N LEU A 49 -5.25 -5.32 7.51
CA LEU A 49 -4.53 -6.59 7.59
C LEU A 49 -4.65 -7.25 8.96
N GLU A 50 -4.67 -6.47 10.05
CA GLU A 50 -4.90 -6.95 11.42
C GLU A 50 -6.27 -7.63 11.52
N GLU A 51 -7.34 -6.95 11.09
CA GLU A 51 -8.69 -7.53 11.06
C GLU A 51 -8.73 -8.79 10.19
N LEU A 52 -8.14 -8.74 8.99
CA LEU A 52 -8.11 -9.89 8.08
C LEU A 52 -7.37 -11.09 8.69
N SER A 53 -6.25 -10.85 9.39
CA SER A 53 -5.49 -11.89 10.09
C SER A 53 -6.32 -12.53 11.22
N GLY A 54 -7.10 -11.72 11.94
CA GLY A 54 -7.98 -12.16 13.03
C GLY A 54 -9.11 -13.11 12.59
N LEU A 55 -9.53 -13.03 11.32
CA LEU A 55 -10.56 -13.91 10.76
C LEU A 55 -10.10 -15.36 10.53
N GLY A 56 -8.79 -15.62 10.56
CA GLY A 56 -8.24 -16.98 10.35
C GLY A 56 -8.45 -17.54 8.94
N CYS A 57 -8.71 -16.68 7.95
CA CYS A 57 -8.90 -17.10 6.56
C CYS A 57 -7.60 -17.65 5.95
N LYS A 58 -7.71 -18.70 5.13
CA LYS A 58 -6.57 -19.24 4.36
C LYS A 58 -6.54 -18.65 2.96
N PHE A 59 -5.50 -17.87 2.66
CA PHE A 59 -5.29 -17.23 1.37
C PHE A 59 -3.79 -17.10 1.06
N GLN A 60 -3.47 -16.84 -0.21
CA GLN A 60 -2.14 -16.42 -0.65
C GLN A 60 -2.11 -14.89 -0.74
N LEU A 61 -1.09 -14.27 -0.17
CA LEU A 61 -0.94 -12.82 -0.17
C LEU A 61 0.16 -12.39 -1.14
N TYR A 62 -0.20 -11.58 -2.12
CA TYR A 62 0.74 -10.97 -3.06
C TYR A 62 0.83 -9.50 -2.68
N ALA A 63 2.01 -9.00 -2.35
CA ALA A 63 2.19 -7.64 -1.83
C ALA A 63 3.16 -6.83 -2.70
N GLY A 64 2.93 -5.52 -2.79
CA GLY A 64 3.94 -4.59 -3.33
C GLY A 64 5.17 -4.52 -2.41
N ALA A 65 6.37 -4.40 -2.99
CA ALA A 65 7.62 -4.39 -2.25
C ALA A 65 7.76 -3.21 -1.27
N GLY A 66 8.37 -3.47 -0.12
CA GLY A 66 8.60 -2.50 0.95
C GLY A 66 7.32 -1.80 1.43
N ALA A 67 7.37 -0.47 1.46
CA ALA A 67 6.26 0.36 1.93
C ALA A 67 4.99 0.27 1.06
N MET A 68 5.05 -0.42 -0.10
CA MET A 68 3.88 -0.66 -0.95
C MET A 68 3.01 -1.84 -0.48
N GLY A 69 3.22 -2.36 0.73
CA GLY A 69 2.34 -3.34 1.37
C GLY A 69 3.07 -4.53 2.01
N GLU A 70 4.31 -4.82 1.62
CA GLU A 70 5.15 -5.86 2.23
C GLU A 70 5.36 -5.56 3.72
N ASP A 71 5.77 -4.33 4.05
CA ASP A 71 6.13 -3.94 5.41
C ASP A 71 4.90 -4.01 6.34
N GLU A 72 3.74 -3.53 5.87
CA GLU A 72 2.48 -3.63 6.61
C GLU A 72 2.09 -5.08 6.83
N ALA A 73 2.14 -5.94 5.80
CA ALA A 73 1.79 -7.35 5.92
C ALA A 73 2.65 -8.07 6.96
N ILE A 74 3.97 -7.89 6.90
CA ILE A 74 4.91 -8.50 7.84
C ILE A 74 4.64 -8.01 9.26
N SER A 75 4.39 -6.71 9.45
CA SER A 75 4.08 -6.14 10.77
C SER A 75 2.81 -6.71 11.39
N CYS A 76 1.84 -7.12 10.56
CA CYS A 76 0.59 -7.75 10.98
C CYS A 76 0.70 -9.29 11.07
N GLY A 77 1.90 -9.87 10.99
CA GLY A 77 2.13 -11.31 11.08
C GLY A 77 1.73 -12.11 9.83
N LEU A 78 1.37 -11.44 8.74
CA LEU A 78 1.10 -12.07 7.46
C LEU A 78 2.40 -12.17 6.66
N ARG A 79 2.65 -13.34 6.06
CA ARG A 79 3.80 -13.54 5.16
C ARG A 79 3.32 -13.52 3.72
N PRO A 80 3.68 -12.50 2.91
CA PRO A 80 3.40 -12.53 1.49
C PRO A 80 4.04 -13.75 0.84
N SER A 81 3.28 -14.48 0.03
CA SER A 81 3.79 -15.57 -0.80
C SER A 81 4.50 -15.06 -2.05
N LEU A 82 4.25 -13.80 -2.42
CA LEU A 82 4.91 -13.14 -3.55
C LEU A 82 5.08 -11.64 -3.25
N ILE A 83 6.29 -11.13 -3.51
CA ILE A 83 6.62 -9.71 -3.44
C ILE A 83 6.78 -9.18 -4.86
N ILE A 84 6.14 -8.05 -5.15
CA ILE A 84 6.06 -7.48 -6.49
C ILE A 84 6.80 -6.14 -6.55
N GLY A 85 7.72 -6.04 -7.50
CA GLY A 85 8.59 -4.88 -7.66
C GLY A 85 9.84 -4.95 -6.78
N GLU A 86 10.47 -3.81 -6.59
CA GLU A 86 11.71 -3.66 -5.83
C GLU A 86 11.47 -2.74 -4.64
N ARG A 87 12.10 -3.05 -3.49
CA ARG A 87 12.08 -2.16 -2.33
C ARG A 87 12.82 -0.86 -2.69
N ARG A 88 12.14 0.27 -2.46
CA ARG A 88 12.68 1.63 -2.72
C ARG A 88 12.27 2.57 -1.59
N GLU A 89 13.10 3.58 -1.33
CA GLU A 89 12.77 4.64 -0.37
C GLU A 89 11.63 5.55 -0.86
N LYS A 90 11.58 5.79 -2.18
CA LYS A 90 10.54 6.58 -2.84
C LYS A 90 9.91 5.74 -3.94
N THR A 91 8.59 5.77 -3.97
CA THR A 91 7.78 5.08 -4.97
C THR A 91 6.97 6.09 -5.76
N THR A 92 6.59 5.70 -6.96
CA THR A 92 5.86 6.53 -7.91
C THR A 92 4.50 5.93 -8.23
N ALA A 93 3.63 6.73 -8.84
CA ALA A 93 2.38 6.23 -9.40
C ALA A 93 2.61 5.11 -10.42
N GLU A 94 3.73 5.14 -11.14
CA GLU A 94 4.08 4.10 -12.11
C GLU A 94 4.44 2.77 -11.43
N ASP A 95 5.15 2.81 -10.28
CA ASP A 95 5.42 1.59 -9.50
C ASP A 95 4.11 0.93 -9.03
N THR A 96 3.13 1.75 -8.61
CA THR A 96 1.78 1.28 -8.23
C THR A 96 1.07 0.62 -9.40
N LYS A 97 1.08 1.27 -10.59
CA LYS A 97 0.45 0.73 -11.81
C LYS A 97 1.10 -0.58 -12.25
N LYS A 98 2.43 -0.67 -12.19
CA LYS A 98 3.18 -1.90 -12.52
C LYS A 98 2.82 -3.03 -11.57
N ALA A 99 2.75 -2.77 -10.27
CA ALA A 99 2.32 -3.77 -9.30
C ALA A 99 0.88 -4.25 -9.56
N ALA A 100 -0.04 -3.32 -9.82
CA ALA A 100 -1.44 -3.65 -10.12
C ALA A 100 -1.58 -4.47 -11.42
N ALA A 101 -0.88 -4.07 -12.48
CA ALA A 101 -0.85 -4.79 -13.75
C ALA A 101 -0.26 -6.19 -13.59
N PHE A 102 0.81 -6.32 -12.81
CA PHE A 102 1.40 -7.63 -12.51
C PHE A 102 0.39 -8.53 -11.77
N MET A 103 -0.31 -8.01 -10.76
CA MET A 103 -1.33 -8.77 -10.02
C MET A 103 -2.51 -9.18 -10.91
N ALA A 104 -2.95 -8.29 -11.79
CA ALA A 104 -3.99 -8.59 -12.77
C ALA A 104 -3.55 -9.71 -13.74
N ASN A 105 -2.32 -9.63 -14.26
CA ASN A 105 -1.76 -10.64 -15.16
C ASN A 105 -1.51 -11.99 -14.46
N ASN A 106 -1.36 -12.00 -13.13
CA ASN A 106 -1.25 -13.20 -12.30
C ASN A 106 -2.60 -13.64 -11.69
N GLU A 107 -3.70 -13.07 -12.18
CA GLU A 107 -5.09 -13.43 -11.88
C GLU A 107 -5.41 -13.47 -10.38
N VAL A 108 -4.97 -12.49 -9.59
CA VAL A 108 -5.42 -12.41 -8.19
C VAL A 108 -6.96 -12.41 -8.12
N ASP A 109 -7.52 -13.14 -7.15
CA ASP A 109 -8.99 -13.24 -7.00
C ASP A 109 -9.60 -11.91 -6.50
N LEU A 110 -8.82 -11.16 -5.72
CA LEU A 110 -9.18 -9.84 -5.21
C LEU A 110 -7.92 -8.96 -5.17
N LEU A 111 -8.03 -7.73 -5.66
CA LEU A 111 -7.00 -6.70 -5.52
C LEU A 111 -7.48 -5.63 -4.54
N VAL A 112 -6.75 -5.44 -3.46
CA VAL A 112 -6.97 -4.37 -2.47
C VAL A 112 -5.90 -3.31 -2.65
N PHE A 113 -6.35 -2.08 -2.88
CA PHE A 113 -5.48 -0.90 -2.95
C PHE A 113 -5.80 0.04 -1.80
N CYS A 114 -4.82 0.29 -0.93
CA CYS A 114 -4.91 1.24 0.16
C CYS A 114 -4.27 2.58 -0.27
N GLY A 115 -5.12 3.50 -0.71
CA GLY A 115 -4.74 4.84 -1.18
C GLY A 115 -5.53 5.97 -0.50
N GLY A 116 -5.52 7.13 -1.16
CA GLY A 116 -6.19 8.36 -0.72
C GLY A 116 -7.36 8.72 -1.61
#